data_AF-A0A9Q0C935-F1
#
_entry.id   AF-A0A9Q0C935-F1
#
_cell.length_a   1.000
_cell.length_b   1.000
_cell.length_c   1.000
_cell.angle_alpha   90.00
_cell.angle_beta   90.00
_cell.angle_gamma   90.00
#
_symmetry.space_group_name_H-M   'P 1'
#
loop_
_entity.id
_entity.type
_entity.pdbx_description
1 polymer ?
#
loop_
_entity_poly.entity_id
_entity_poly.type
_entity_poly.pdbx_seq_one_letter_code
_entity_poly.pdbx_strand_id
1 'polypeptide(L)'
;MDVAERVGREAERGGCPSVDVQSMDHFDPNTLPTESTVIFVVSTTGQGDPPDTMKVFWRFLLKRNLGSSWLEGLHYAVFGLGDSGYQKYNFAAKKLDKRLQDLGAKPIIEKGLGDDQHPSGYEGALDPWLMSLWKTLNHVNSTILPEMSEILHPSMNKLEHPKFKIMYHASNEVVQHDSHISDLKDMKNVIERARSMSPSLHGHDHGEPHYLLKMVTNKQLSKGDDGRDVRQFVLEPLASVVEYQVGDVLEVLPGQNPAFVDVFIKRCKLDPDSYITIEPWSGERDAMDSYVNGSSDHPIQLRTFVSRAMDVASASPRRYFFEASIDNNNN
;
A
#
# COMPACT_ATOMS: atom_id res chain seq x y z
N MET A 1 -2.60 1.90 1.44
CA MET A 1 -3.02 0.78 0.59
C MET A 1 -3.07 -0.53 1.37
N ASP A 2 -2.01 -0.89 2.11
CA ASP A 2 -1.87 -2.15 2.87
C ASP A 2 -3.15 -2.69 3.55
N VAL A 3 -3.83 -1.89 4.38
CA VAL A 3 -5.07 -2.35 5.06
C VAL A 3 -6.19 -2.68 4.07
N ALA A 4 -6.36 -1.90 3.01
CA ALA A 4 -7.34 -2.18 1.97
C ALA A 4 -6.98 -3.45 1.17
N GLU A 5 -5.69 -3.65 0.87
CA GLU A 5 -5.22 -4.88 0.22
C GLU A 5 -5.43 -6.11 1.11
N ARG A 6 -5.21 -5.98 2.43
CA ARG A 6 -5.51 -7.07 3.38
C ARG A 6 -7.00 -7.41 3.37
N VAL A 7 -7.88 -6.41 3.40
CA VAL A 7 -9.33 -6.62 3.30
C VAL A 7 -9.67 -7.34 1.98
N GLY A 8 -9.09 -6.90 0.87
CA GLY A 8 -9.31 -7.53 -0.44
C GLY A 8 -8.86 -8.99 -0.47
N ARG A 9 -7.66 -9.30 0.03
CA ARG A 9 -7.14 -10.67 0.12
C ARG A 9 -8.02 -11.56 1.01
N GLU A 10 -8.45 -11.08 2.18
CA GLU A 10 -9.35 -11.83 3.06
C GLU A 10 -10.73 -12.07 2.42
N ALA A 11 -11.24 -11.12 1.62
CA ALA A 11 -12.47 -11.32 0.84
C ALA A 11 -12.29 -12.36 -0.27
N GLU A 12 -11.19 -12.31 -1.02
CA GLU A 12 -10.84 -13.30 -2.05
C GLU A 12 -10.71 -14.70 -1.45
N ARG A 13 -10.02 -14.84 -0.30
CA ARG A 13 -9.98 -16.10 0.47
C ARG A 13 -11.39 -16.56 0.83
N GLY A 14 -12.27 -15.61 1.16
CA GLY A 14 -13.69 -15.83 1.46
C GLY A 14 -14.49 -16.44 0.32
N GLY A 15 -13.88 -16.60 -0.87
CA GLY A 15 -14.54 -17.04 -2.08
C GLY A 15 -15.31 -15.91 -2.76
N CYS A 16 -14.98 -14.64 -2.48
CA CYS A 16 -15.61 -13.52 -3.16
C CYS A 16 -15.26 -13.57 -4.65
N PRO A 17 -16.26 -13.62 -5.56
CA PRO A 17 -16.02 -13.91 -6.97
C PRO A 17 -15.33 -12.76 -7.72
N SER A 18 -15.44 -11.53 -7.21
CA SER A 18 -14.82 -10.35 -7.79
C SER A 18 -14.49 -9.37 -6.66
N VAL A 19 -13.21 -9.05 -6.54
CA VAL A 19 -12.68 -8.08 -5.59
C VAL A 19 -11.81 -7.11 -6.37
N ASP A 20 -12.10 -5.82 -6.22
CA ASP A 20 -11.32 -4.75 -6.83
C ASP A 20 -10.85 -3.79 -5.73
N VAL A 21 -9.54 -3.56 -5.68
CA VAL A 21 -8.91 -2.71 -4.66
C VAL A 21 -8.24 -1.55 -5.35
N GLN A 22 -8.80 -0.35 -5.17
CA GLN A 22 -8.31 0.86 -5.82
C GLN A 22 -8.09 2.00 -4.82
N SER A 23 -7.18 2.92 -5.16
CA SER A 23 -7.08 4.21 -4.49
C SER A 23 -8.25 5.12 -4.91
N MET A 24 -8.72 5.98 -4.00
CA MET A 24 -9.93 6.80 -4.23
C MET A 24 -9.77 7.87 -5.33
N ASP A 25 -8.54 8.20 -5.72
CA ASP A 25 -8.22 9.10 -6.83
C ASP A 25 -8.25 8.42 -8.20
N HIS A 26 -8.24 7.08 -8.24
CA HIS A 26 -8.38 6.28 -9.45
C HIS A 26 -9.82 5.80 -9.68
N PHE A 27 -10.68 5.89 -8.66
CA PHE A 27 -12.08 5.52 -8.74
C PHE A 27 -12.94 6.66 -9.29
N ASP A 28 -13.82 6.39 -10.27
CA ASP A 28 -14.81 7.37 -10.74
C ASP A 28 -16.00 7.45 -9.76
N PRO A 29 -16.15 8.54 -8.99
CA PRO A 29 -17.23 8.63 -8.01
C PRO A 29 -18.64 8.65 -8.64
N ASN A 30 -18.78 8.85 -9.96
CA ASN A 30 -20.08 8.78 -10.64
C ASN A 30 -20.62 7.34 -10.72
N THR A 31 -19.75 6.33 -10.70
CA THR A 31 -20.16 4.91 -10.76
C THR A 31 -20.50 4.35 -9.39
N LEU A 32 -20.23 5.08 -8.29
CA LEU A 32 -20.51 4.59 -6.93
C LEU A 32 -21.94 4.02 -6.72
N PRO A 33 -23.02 4.59 -7.31
CA PRO A 33 -24.37 4.01 -7.19
C PRO A 33 -24.56 2.65 -7.90
N THR A 34 -23.67 2.26 -8.81
CA THR A 34 -23.72 0.95 -9.47
C THR A 34 -23.09 -0.16 -8.63
N GLU A 35 -22.32 0.21 -7.61
CA GLU A 35 -21.70 -0.74 -6.69
C GLU A 35 -22.70 -1.25 -5.66
N SER A 36 -22.65 -2.56 -5.40
CA SER A 36 -23.53 -3.19 -4.40
C SER A 36 -22.95 -3.11 -2.98
N THR A 37 -21.62 -3.23 -2.86
CA THR A 37 -20.89 -3.32 -1.60
C THR A 37 -19.53 -2.63 -1.75
N VAL A 38 -19.23 -1.64 -0.92
CA VAL A 38 -17.93 -0.94 -0.94
C VAL A 38 -17.36 -0.83 0.48
N ILE A 39 -16.10 -1.22 0.64
CA ILE A 39 -15.37 -1.08 1.91
C ILE A 39 -14.36 0.06 1.77
N PHE A 40 -14.53 1.11 2.57
CA PHE A 40 -13.66 2.28 2.57
C PHE A 40 -12.62 2.15 3.67
N VAL A 41 -11.34 2.31 3.31
CA VAL A 41 -10.23 2.46 4.26
C VAL A 41 -9.66 3.86 4.09
N VAL A 42 -9.66 4.66 5.15
CA VAL A 42 -9.33 6.09 5.04
C VAL A 42 -8.49 6.59 6.22
N SER A 43 -7.37 7.23 5.91
CA SER A 43 -6.55 7.90 6.92
C SER A 43 -7.07 9.31 7.23
N THR A 44 -6.62 9.89 8.34
CA THR A 44 -6.85 11.30 8.64
C THR A 44 -5.51 12.03 8.61
N THR A 45 -5.45 13.17 7.91
CA THR A 45 -4.21 13.96 7.75
C THR A 45 -4.35 15.34 8.40
N GLY A 46 -3.21 15.94 8.74
CA GLY A 46 -3.11 17.32 9.22
C GLY A 46 -4.12 17.64 10.32
N GLN A 47 -5.00 18.61 10.05
CA GLN A 47 -6.01 19.09 11.00
C GLN A 47 -7.36 18.42 10.75
N GLY A 48 -7.37 17.08 10.65
CA GLY A 48 -8.60 16.30 10.44
C GLY A 48 -9.10 16.28 9.00
N ASP A 49 -8.21 16.52 8.05
CA ASP A 49 -8.50 16.58 6.63
C ASP A 49 -8.38 15.19 5.99
N PRO A 50 -9.15 14.90 4.92
CA PRO A 50 -8.95 13.69 4.14
C PRO A 50 -7.56 13.71 3.48
N PRO A 51 -6.94 12.54 3.24
CA PRO A 51 -5.69 12.45 2.52
C PRO A 51 -5.83 13.00 1.09
N ASP A 52 -4.70 13.39 0.49
CA ASP A 52 -4.67 13.98 -0.86
C ASP A 52 -5.36 13.10 -1.90
N THR A 53 -5.10 11.79 -1.85
CA THR A 53 -5.71 10.76 -2.71
C THR A 53 -7.23 10.65 -2.56
N MET A 54 -7.82 11.20 -1.50
CA MET A 54 -9.28 11.23 -1.29
C MET A 54 -9.90 12.59 -1.67
N LYS A 55 -9.13 13.68 -1.80
CA LYS A 55 -9.69 15.04 -1.91
C LYS A 55 -10.65 15.21 -3.08
N VAL A 56 -10.40 14.59 -4.23
CA VAL A 56 -11.29 14.66 -5.42
C VAL A 56 -12.60 13.95 -5.13
N PHE A 57 -12.53 12.68 -4.69
CA PHE A 57 -13.68 11.87 -4.31
C PHE A 57 -14.53 12.54 -3.21
N TRP A 58 -13.88 13.09 -2.18
CA TRP A 58 -14.57 13.78 -1.09
C TRP A 58 -15.32 15.03 -1.55
N ARG A 59 -14.69 15.86 -2.39
CA ARG A 59 -15.37 17.04 -2.98
C ARG A 59 -16.56 16.64 -3.84
N PHE A 60 -16.47 15.52 -4.56
CA PHE A 60 -17.58 14.99 -5.32
C PHE A 60 -18.77 14.64 -4.41
N LEU A 61 -18.52 13.87 -3.34
CA LEU A 61 -19.59 13.47 -2.40
C LEU A 61 -20.26 14.67 -1.72
N LEU A 62 -19.58 15.82 -1.61
CA LEU A 62 -20.14 17.04 -1.02
C LEU A 62 -21.00 17.88 -1.97
N LYS A 63 -21.15 17.49 -3.25
CA LYS A 63 -21.99 18.23 -4.20
C LYS A 63 -23.46 18.27 -3.74
N ARG A 64 -24.07 19.45 -3.83
CA ARG A 64 -25.43 19.72 -3.35
C ARG A 64 -26.55 19.05 -4.17
N ASN A 65 -26.26 18.65 -5.41
CA ASN A 65 -27.22 17.98 -6.29
C ASN A 65 -27.31 16.46 -6.04
N LEU A 66 -26.49 15.91 -5.14
CA LEU A 66 -26.61 14.52 -4.71
C LEU A 66 -27.73 14.41 -3.67
N GLY A 67 -28.82 13.75 -4.03
CA GLY A 67 -29.98 13.54 -3.17
C GLY A 67 -29.74 12.50 -2.07
N SER A 68 -30.66 12.43 -1.11
CA SER A 68 -30.56 11.53 0.05
C SER A 68 -30.80 10.05 -0.26
N SER A 69 -31.20 9.72 -1.49
CA SER A 69 -31.37 8.34 -1.99
C SER A 69 -30.34 7.98 -3.06
N TRP A 70 -29.34 8.83 -3.29
CA TRP A 70 -28.35 8.64 -4.35
C TRP A 70 -27.57 7.33 -4.23
N LEU A 71 -27.39 6.83 -3.00
CA LEU A 71 -26.70 5.58 -2.67
C LEU A 71 -27.63 4.55 -2.00
N GLU A 72 -28.94 4.58 -2.23
CA GLU A 72 -29.91 3.71 -1.53
C GLU A 72 -29.64 2.20 -1.70
N GLY A 73 -29.02 1.80 -2.81
CA GLY A 73 -28.63 0.42 -3.10
C GLY A 73 -27.26 0.00 -2.55
N LEU A 74 -26.44 0.95 -2.08
CA LEU A 74 -25.07 0.70 -1.65
C LEU A 74 -25.03 0.22 -0.21
N HIS A 75 -24.45 -0.96 0.01
CA HIS A 75 -23.98 -1.39 1.32
C HIS A 75 -22.53 -0.97 1.51
N TYR A 76 -22.15 -0.50 2.68
CA TYR A 76 -20.78 -0.04 2.88
C TYR A 76 -20.22 -0.33 4.28
N ALA A 77 -18.90 -0.32 4.39
CA ALA A 77 -18.20 -0.29 5.68
C ALA A 77 -17.06 0.73 5.62
N VAL A 78 -16.72 1.34 6.75
CA VAL A 78 -15.62 2.31 6.85
C VAL A 78 -14.65 1.87 7.94
N PHE A 79 -13.37 1.74 7.62
CA PHE A 79 -12.29 1.63 8.58
C PHE A 79 -11.40 2.88 8.52
N GLY A 80 -11.31 3.58 9.64
CA GLY A 80 -10.47 4.76 9.79
C GLY A 80 -9.08 4.41 10.29
N LEU A 81 -8.06 5.01 9.69
CA LEU A 81 -6.69 5.03 10.20
C LEU A 81 -6.42 6.39 10.85
N GLY A 82 -6.26 6.40 12.17
CA GLY A 82 -6.04 7.62 12.93
C GLY A 82 -5.09 7.41 14.11
N ASP A 83 -4.88 8.49 14.84
CA ASP A 83 -4.01 8.54 16.02
C ASP A 83 -4.75 9.37 17.09
N SER A 84 -5.02 8.78 18.24
CA SER A 84 -5.76 9.41 19.33
C SER A 84 -4.98 10.49 20.07
N GLY A 85 -3.68 10.61 19.83
CA GLY A 85 -2.85 11.75 20.23
C GLY A 85 -3.21 13.04 19.51
N TYR A 86 -3.96 12.98 18.40
CA TYR A 86 -4.48 14.15 17.69
C TYR A 86 -5.92 14.45 18.09
N GLN A 87 -6.23 15.75 18.28
CA GLN A 87 -7.57 16.21 18.64
C GLN A 87 -8.66 15.74 17.67
N LYS A 88 -8.35 15.68 16.37
CA LYS A 88 -9.26 15.26 15.30
C LYS A 88 -9.07 13.79 14.94
N TYR A 89 -9.02 12.93 15.97
CA TYR A 89 -8.92 11.48 15.84
C TYR A 89 -9.96 10.89 14.87
N ASN A 90 -9.49 10.25 13.80
CA ASN A 90 -10.31 9.59 12.76
C ASN A 90 -11.38 10.48 12.10
N PHE A 91 -11.15 11.80 12.04
CA PHE A 91 -12.19 12.74 11.63
C PHE A 91 -12.61 12.58 10.15
N ALA A 92 -11.69 12.21 9.27
CA ALA A 92 -12.01 11.94 7.86
C ALA A 92 -12.96 10.73 7.72
N ALA A 93 -12.65 9.62 8.42
CA ALA A 93 -13.49 8.42 8.45
C ALA A 93 -14.89 8.69 9.01
N LYS A 94 -14.97 9.43 10.12
CA LYS A 94 -16.26 9.82 10.75
C LYS A 94 -17.12 10.68 9.84
N LYS A 95 -16.51 11.61 9.10
CA LYS A 95 -17.20 12.45 8.12
C LYS A 95 -17.69 11.64 6.91
N LEU A 96 -16.84 10.74 6.40
CA LEU A 96 -17.19 9.87 5.29
C LEU A 96 -18.38 8.98 5.63
N ASP A 97 -18.31 8.27 6.76
CA ASP A 97 -19.39 7.43 7.27
C ASP A 97 -20.72 8.19 7.36
N LYS A 98 -20.70 9.38 7.98
CA LYS A 98 -21.90 10.22 8.09
C LYS A 98 -22.43 10.66 6.73
N ARG A 99 -21.55 11.04 5.80
CA ARG A 99 -21.95 11.52 4.48
C ARG A 99 -22.54 10.41 3.62
N LEU A 100 -22.02 9.19 3.70
CA LEU A 100 -22.57 8.01 3.01
C LEU A 100 -23.99 7.72 3.49
N GLN A 101 -24.24 7.76 4.80
CA GLN A 101 -25.60 7.63 5.37
C GLN A 101 -26.53 8.74 4.89
N ASP A 102 -26.06 10.00 4.85
CA ASP A 102 -26.85 11.13 4.36
C ASP A 102 -27.23 11.02 2.88
N LEU A 103 -26.50 10.21 2.11
CA LEU A 103 -26.75 9.90 0.71
C LEU A 103 -27.57 8.63 0.52
N GLY A 104 -27.96 7.95 1.61
CA GLY A 104 -28.85 6.78 1.59
C GLY A 104 -28.14 5.42 1.65
N ALA A 105 -26.80 5.40 1.73
CA ALA A 105 -26.05 4.16 1.83
C ALA A 105 -26.28 3.45 3.18
N LYS A 106 -26.25 2.12 3.17
CA LYS A 106 -26.54 1.28 4.35
C LYS A 106 -25.23 0.72 4.94
N PRO A 107 -24.90 1.04 6.21
CA PRO A 107 -23.71 0.47 6.83
C PRO A 107 -23.91 -1.03 7.08
N ILE A 108 -22.89 -1.83 6.76
CA ILE A 108 -22.83 -3.27 7.04
C ILE A 108 -22.56 -3.49 8.53
N ILE A 109 -21.58 -2.76 9.06
CA ILE A 109 -21.20 -2.74 10.47
C ILE A 109 -20.85 -1.31 10.89
N GLU A 110 -20.68 -1.08 12.19
CA GLU A 110 -20.15 0.19 12.69
C GLU A 110 -18.74 0.45 12.14
N LYS A 111 -18.44 1.74 11.87
CA LYS A 111 -17.12 2.18 11.45
C LYS A 111 -16.03 1.75 12.45
N GLY A 112 -14.94 1.21 11.93
CA GLY A 112 -13.74 0.91 12.72
C GLY A 112 -12.90 2.17 12.91
N LEU A 113 -12.30 2.33 14.07
CA LEU A 113 -11.42 3.45 14.40
C LEU A 113 -10.06 2.90 14.84
N GLY A 114 -9.15 2.76 13.89
CA GLY A 114 -7.75 2.39 14.14
C GLY A 114 -7.01 3.52 14.86
N ASP A 115 -6.19 3.14 15.84
CA ASP A 115 -5.42 4.05 16.67
C ASP A 115 -3.93 3.69 16.66
N ASP A 116 -3.09 4.59 16.13
CA ASP A 116 -1.64 4.39 16.11
C ASP A 116 -0.99 4.50 17.50
N GLN A 117 -1.69 5.07 18.50
CA GLN A 117 -1.24 5.10 19.90
C GLN A 117 -1.47 3.77 20.64
N HIS A 118 -2.25 2.85 20.06
CA HIS A 118 -2.51 1.55 20.68
C HIS A 118 -1.23 0.70 20.68
N PRO A 119 -0.96 -0.16 21.68
CA PRO A 119 0.26 -0.99 21.72
C PRO A 119 0.43 -1.93 20.52
N SER A 120 -0.67 -2.30 19.86
CA SER A 120 -0.71 -3.08 18.61
C SER A 120 -0.95 -2.20 17.38
N GLY A 121 -0.77 -0.89 17.50
CA GLY A 121 -1.18 0.10 16.50
C GLY A 121 -2.64 -0.05 16.06
N TYR A 122 -2.91 0.36 14.82
CA TYR A 122 -4.25 0.25 14.23
C TYR A 122 -4.79 -1.20 14.16
N GLU A 123 -3.92 -2.21 14.21
CA GLU A 123 -4.33 -3.63 14.15
C GLU A 123 -5.20 -4.03 15.35
N GLY A 124 -4.99 -3.38 16.50
CA GLY A 124 -5.79 -3.63 17.71
C GLY A 124 -7.29 -3.38 17.50
N ALA A 125 -7.65 -2.45 16.61
CA ALA A 125 -9.03 -2.21 16.21
C ALA A 125 -9.40 -2.90 14.89
N LEU A 126 -8.44 -3.08 13.97
CA LEU A 126 -8.68 -3.69 12.67
C LEU A 126 -9.09 -5.16 12.78
N ASP A 127 -8.37 -5.96 13.55
CA ASP A 127 -8.62 -7.40 13.67
C ASP A 127 -10.06 -7.72 14.16
N PRO A 128 -10.54 -7.19 15.31
CA PRO A 128 -11.91 -7.43 15.74
C PRO A 128 -12.96 -6.81 14.79
N TRP A 129 -12.61 -5.74 14.09
CA TRP A 129 -13.47 -5.11 13.09
C TRP A 129 -13.63 -5.99 11.85
N LEU A 130 -12.55 -6.57 11.32
CA LEU A 130 -12.58 -7.53 10.21
C LEU A 130 -13.39 -8.77 10.58
N MET A 131 -13.17 -9.34 11.77
CA MET A 131 -13.99 -10.47 12.25
C MET A 131 -15.50 -10.15 12.24
N SER A 132 -15.86 -8.93 12.68
CA SER A 132 -17.25 -8.47 12.69
C SER A 132 -17.80 -8.22 11.29
N LEU A 133 -16.99 -7.68 10.40
CA LEU A 133 -17.33 -7.43 9.00
C LEU A 133 -17.65 -8.74 8.29
N TRP A 134 -16.73 -9.70 8.35
CA TRP A 134 -16.86 -10.98 7.67
C TRP A 134 -18.03 -11.81 8.19
N LYS A 135 -18.21 -11.84 9.52
CA LYS A 135 -19.37 -12.49 10.13
C LYS A 135 -20.69 -11.90 9.65
N THR A 136 -20.77 -10.57 9.57
CA THR A 136 -21.99 -9.88 9.12
C THR A 136 -22.23 -10.08 7.63
N LEU A 137 -21.20 -9.96 6.78
CA LEU A 137 -21.31 -10.19 5.34
C LEU A 137 -21.78 -11.61 5.03
N ASN A 138 -21.21 -12.62 5.68
CA ASN A 138 -21.64 -14.00 5.50
C ASN A 138 -23.10 -14.23 5.95
N HIS A 139 -23.58 -13.52 6.96
CA HIS A 139 -24.97 -13.60 7.42
C HIS A 139 -25.96 -12.89 6.50
N VAL A 140 -25.58 -11.72 5.96
CA VAL A 140 -26.43 -10.90 5.08
C VAL A 140 -26.50 -11.51 3.69
N ASN A 141 -25.39 -12.02 3.18
CA ASN A 141 -25.34 -12.66 1.88
C ASN A 141 -24.19 -13.69 1.80
N SER A 142 -24.52 -14.95 2.02
CA SER A 142 -23.55 -16.06 1.93
C SER A 142 -23.00 -16.28 0.52
N THR A 143 -23.57 -15.67 -0.53
CA THR A 143 -22.99 -15.74 -1.88
C THR A 143 -21.80 -14.80 -2.06
N ILE A 144 -21.62 -13.79 -1.19
CA ILE A 144 -20.48 -12.87 -1.27
C ILE A 144 -19.22 -13.54 -0.72
N LEU A 145 -19.36 -14.38 0.32
CA LEU A 145 -18.23 -15.07 0.95
C LEU A 145 -18.57 -16.54 1.27
N PRO A 146 -18.72 -17.41 0.24
CA PRO A 146 -19.12 -18.80 0.42
C PRO A 146 -18.15 -19.64 1.27
N GLU A 147 -16.87 -19.27 1.29
CA GLU A 147 -15.80 -20.00 2.01
C GLU A 147 -15.45 -19.34 3.37
N MET A 148 -16.17 -18.29 3.80
CA MET A 148 -15.80 -17.51 5.01
C MET A 148 -15.76 -18.34 6.30
N SER A 149 -16.68 -19.30 6.41
CA SER A 149 -16.77 -20.20 7.57
C SER A 149 -15.47 -21.00 7.76
N GLU A 150 -14.74 -21.27 6.68
CA GLU A 150 -13.48 -22.02 6.69
C GLU A 150 -12.28 -21.13 7.08
N ILE A 151 -12.32 -19.82 6.79
CA ILE A 151 -11.27 -18.85 7.15
C ILE A 151 -11.28 -18.49 8.63
N LEU A 152 -12.48 -18.40 9.22
CA LEU A 152 -12.61 -18.17 10.66
C LEU A 152 -12.08 -19.35 11.50
N HIS A 153 -11.79 -20.49 10.86
CA HIS A 153 -11.09 -21.62 11.47
C HIS A 153 -9.57 -21.52 11.23
N PRO A 154 -8.73 -21.41 12.29
CA PRO A 154 -7.27 -21.24 12.17
C PRO A 154 -6.48 -22.38 11.50
N SER A 155 -7.15 -23.41 10.99
CA SER A 155 -6.54 -24.65 10.48
C SER A 155 -6.31 -24.67 8.97
N MET A 156 -6.52 -23.55 8.27
CA MET A 156 -6.35 -23.50 6.82
C MET A 156 -4.87 -23.43 6.42
N ASN A 157 -4.42 -24.49 5.74
CA ASN A 157 -3.13 -24.60 5.03
C ASN A 157 -3.26 -24.18 3.54
N LYS A 158 -4.21 -23.30 3.18
CA LYS A 158 -4.52 -22.99 1.77
C LYS A 158 -3.90 -21.65 1.41
N LEU A 159 -2.68 -21.70 0.90
CA LEU A 159 -1.97 -20.54 0.35
C LEU A 159 -2.81 -19.97 -0.81
N GLU A 160 -3.03 -18.65 -0.81
CA GLU A 160 -3.68 -17.95 -1.94
C GLU A 160 -2.93 -18.20 -3.25
N HIS A 161 -3.64 -18.09 -4.38
CA HIS A 161 -2.97 -18.00 -5.67
C HIS A 161 -2.16 -16.71 -5.72
N PRO A 162 -0.87 -16.76 -6.12
CA PRO A 162 -0.04 -15.58 -6.17
C PRO A 162 -0.59 -14.62 -7.24
N LYS A 163 -0.80 -13.35 -6.86
CA LYS A 163 -1.22 -12.29 -7.82
C LYS A 163 -0.14 -11.97 -8.85
N PHE A 164 1.11 -12.27 -8.52
CA PHE A 164 2.28 -11.99 -9.35
C PHE A 164 3.18 -13.23 -9.46
N LYS A 165 3.77 -13.41 -10.63
CA LYS A 165 4.86 -14.37 -10.87
C LYS A 165 6.18 -13.63 -11.04
N ILE A 166 7.25 -14.24 -10.53
CA ILE A 166 8.61 -13.79 -10.75
C ILE A 166 9.19 -14.62 -11.89
N MET A 167 9.62 -13.95 -12.96
CA MET A 167 10.29 -14.56 -14.10
C MET A 167 11.80 -14.37 -13.94
N TYR A 168 12.56 -15.47 -14.02
CA TYR A 168 14.02 -15.44 -13.95
C TYR A 168 14.62 -15.48 -15.35
N HIS A 169 15.67 -14.68 -15.55
CA HIS A 169 16.33 -14.47 -16.85
C HIS A 169 17.80 -14.90 -16.77
N ALA A 170 18.32 -15.44 -17.89
CA ALA A 170 19.69 -15.91 -17.94
C ALA A 170 20.67 -14.73 -18.10
N SER A 171 21.81 -14.77 -17.40
CA SER A 171 22.75 -13.63 -17.34
C SER A 171 23.30 -13.18 -18.70
N ASN A 172 23.32 -14.07 -19.69
CA ASN A 172 23.75 -13.82 -21.06
C ASN A 172 22.74 -13.02 -21.91
N GLU A 173 21.47 -12.96 -21.51
CA GLU A 173 20.42 -12.20 -22.20
C GLU A 173 20.41 -10.71 -21.79
N VAL A 174 21.00 -10.37 -20.64
CA VAL A 174 20.93 -9.03 -20.02
C VAL A 174 22.14 -8.13 -20.32
N VAL A 175 23.20 -8.70 -20.90
CA VAL A 175 24.55 -8.09 -21.04
C VAL A 175 24.58 -6.80 -21.89
N GLN A 176 23.52 -6.44 -22.63
CA GLN A 176 23.55 -5.26 -23.50
C GLN A 176 23.23 -3.92 -22.82
N HIS A 177 22.72 -3.89 -21.58
CA HIS A 177 22.26 -2.63 -20.95
C HIS A 177 22.94 -2.21 -19.64
N ASP A 178 23.72 -3.08 -18.99
CA ASP A 178 24.40 -2.77 -17.71
C ASP A 178 25.89 -2.40 -17.91
N SER A 179 26.18 -1.53 -18.88
CA SER A 179 27.51 -0.91 -18.97
C SER A 179 27.67 0.12 -17.86
N HIS A 180 28.41 -0.23 -16.80
CA HIS A 180 28.93 0.65 -15.74
C HIS A 180 27.98 1.77 -15.26
N ILE A 181 27.31 1.54 -14.12
CA ILE A 181 26.67 2.60 -13.31
C ILE A 181 27.72 3.66 -13.01
N SER A 182 27.78 4.70 -13.83
CA SER A 182 28.78 5.76 -13.72
C SER A 182 28.14 7.14 -13.75
N ASP A 183 26.92 7.26 -14.29
CA ASP A 183 26.18 8.51 -14.36
C ASP A 183 24.91 8.53 -13.50
N LEU A 184 24.56 9.72 -13.00
CA LEU A 184 23.38 9.99 -12.16
C LEU A 184 22.06 9.56 -12.82
N LYS A 185 22.02 9.58 -14.16
CA LYS A 185 20.86 9.17 -14.95
C LYS A 185 20.61 7.67 -14.84
N ASP A 186 21.67 6.86 -14.80
CA ASP A 186 21.58 5.41 -14.66
C ASP A 186 21.04 5.03 -13.27
N MET A 187 21.47 5.74 -12.23
CA MET A 187 20.97 5.51 -10.87
C MET A 187 19.47 5.79 -10.74
N LYS A 188 18.98 6.87 -11.34
CA LYS A 188 17.55 7.19 -11.36
C LYS A 188 16.76 6.11 -12.09
N ASN A 189 17.19 5.73 -13.30
CA ASN A 189 16.55 4.68 -14.10
C ASN A 189 16.48 3.33 -13.37
N VAL A 190 17.54 2.95 -12.64
CA VAL A 190 17.58 1.69 -11.87
C VAL A 190 16.59 1.73 -10.71
N ILE A 191 16.48 2.86 -10.01
CA ILE A 191 15.51 3.04 -8.91
C ILE A 191 14.09 2.98 -9.45
N GLU A 192 13.80 3.71 -10.54
CA GLU A 192 12.49 3.74 -11.19
C GLU A 192 12.08 2.34 -11.64
N ARG A 193 12.95 1.64 -12.36
CA ARG A 193 12.70 0.27 -12.83
C ARG A 193 12.45 -0.70 -11.68
N ALA A 194 13.27 -0.66 -10.62
CA ALA A 194 13.07 -1.54 -9.47
C ALA A 194 11.70 -1.32 -8.81
N ARG A 195 11.30 -0.05 -8.67
CA ARG A 195 10.09 0.34 -7.96
C ARG A 195 8.84 0.14 -8.81
N SER A 196 8.92 0.37 -10.12
CA SER A 196 7.84 0.09 -11.07
C SER A 196 7.52 -1.40 -11.19
N MET A 197 8.42 -2.30 -10.78
CA MET A 197 8.12 -3.73 -10.69
C MET A 197 7.50 -4.15 -9.36
N SER A 198 7.47 -3.28 -8.34
CA SER A 198 6.93 -3.65 -7.03
C SER A 198 5.42 -3.46 -6.99
N PRO A 199 4.62 -4.53 -6.80
CA PRO A 199 3.16 -4.43 -6.78
C PRO A 199 2.61 -3.39 -5.81
N SER A 200 3.20 -3.28 -4.62
CA SER A 200 2.77 -2.36 -3.56
C SER A 200 3.09 -0.90 -3.81
N LEU A 201 3.87 -0.59 -4.85
CA LEU A 201 4.24 0.77 -5.25
C LEU A 201 3.47 1.25 -6.50
N HIS A 202 2.66 0.39 -7.13
CA HIS A 202 1.84 0.77 -8.29
C HIS A 202 0.68 1.68 -7.86
N GLY A 203 0.42 2.76 -8.60
CA GLY A 203 -0.66 3.72 -8.33
C GLY A 203 -0.30 4.84 -7.35
N HIS A 204 0.92 4.86 -6.82
CA HIS A 204 1.47 6.02 -6.13
C HIS A 204 2.32 6.83 -7.12
N ASP A 205 1.84 8.00 -7.53
CA ASP A 205 2.60 9.03 -8.30
C ASP A 205 3.85 9.56 -7.55
N HIS A 206 4.18 8.95 -6.41
CA HIS A 206 5.26 9.30 -5.47
C HIS A 206 6.33 8.22 -5.40
N GLY A 207 6.27 7.19 -6.27
CA GLY A 207 7.27 6.14 -6.34
C GLY A 207 8.63 6.64 -6.86
N GLU A 208 8.65 7.67 -7.69
CA GLU A 208 9.85 8.11 -8.41
C GLU A 208 10.52 9.30 -7.73
N PRO A 209 11.85 9.29 -7.53
CA PRO A 209 12.54 10.46 -7.02
C PRO A 209 12.53 11.58 -8.08
N HIS A 210 11.74 12.62 -7.82
CA HIS A 210 11.68 13.82 -8.66
C HIS A 210 13.07 14.46 -8.85
N TYR A 211 13.86 14.50 -7.78
CA TYR A 211 15.16 15.15 -7.74
C TYR A 211 16.23 14.24 -7.15
N LEU A 212 17.43 14.26 -7.74
CA LEU A 212 18.64 13.75 -7.11
C LEU A 212 19.38 14.93 -6.47
N LEU A 213 19.49 14.90 -5.14
CA LEU A 213 20.13 15.94 -4.36
C LEU A 213 21.43 15.43 -3.75
N LYS A 214 22.49 16.21 -3.86
CA LYS A 214 23.77 15.94 -3.22
C LYS A 214 23.75 16.47 -1.79
N MET A 215 24.03 15.60 -0.82
CA MET A 215 24.27 16.04 0.55
C MET A 215 25.64 16.71 0.65
N VAL A 216 25.65 18.02 0.91
CA VAL A 216 26.87 18.83 1.06
C VAL A 216 27.20 19.16 2.51
N THR A 217 26.24 19.00 3.41
CA THR A 217 26.48 19.08 4.87
C THR A 217 25.72 17.98 5.59
N ASN A 218 26.38 17.37 6.56
CA ASN A 218 25.82 16.45 7.55
C ASN A 218 26.43 16.81 8.90
N LYS A 219 25.72 17.63 9.68
CA LYS A 219 26.22 18.17 10.95
C LYS A 219 25.35 17.68 12.11
N GLN A 220 25.97 17.03 13.09
CA GLN A 220 25.29 16.69 14.34
C GLN A 220 24.98 17.97 15.13
N LEU A 221 23.72 18.11 15.55
CA LEU A 221 23.19 19.21 16.36
C LEU A 221 23.08 18.85 17.83
N SER A 222 22.83 17.56 18.15
CA SER A 222 22.82 17.11 19.55
C SER A 222 24.22 17.23 20.16
N LYS A 223 24.27 17.68 21.42
CA LYS A 223 25.50 17.76 22.22
C LYS A 223 25.37 16.78 23.38
N GLY A 224 26.20 15.74 23.41
CA GLY A 224 26.18 14.72 24.46
C GLY A 224 25.87 13.32 23.94
N ASP A 225 25.95 12.35 24.85
CA ASP A 225 25.73 10.92 24.60
C ASP A 225 24.37 10.44 25.14
N ASP A 226 23.39 11.35 25.25
CA ASP A 226 22.03 11.09 25.71
C ASP A 226 21.16 10.34 24.67
N GLY A 227 21.81 9.53 23.82
CA GLY A 227 21.20 8.55 22.91
C GLY A 227 20.44 9.12 21.71
N ARG A 228 20.35 10.44 21.56
CA ARG A 228 19.63 11.11 20.47
C ARG A 228 20.60 11.69 19.44
N ASP A 229 20.54 11.18 18.21
CA ASP A 229 21.30 11.73 17.07
C ASP A 229 20.41 12.67 16.25
N VAL A 230 20.52 13.97 16.49
CA VAL A 230 19.81 15.00 15.73
C VAL A 230 20.80 15.64 14.77
N ARG A 231 20.47 15.67 13.48
CA ARG A 231 21.38 16.17 12.42
C ARG A 231 20.74 17.25 11.57
N GLN A 232 21.60 18.16 11.10
CA GLN A 232 21.32 19.10 10.03
C GLN A 232 21.90 18.55 8.73
N PHE A 233 21.06 18.45 7.71
CA PHE A 233 21.47 18.17 6.35
C PHE A 233 21.35 19.43 5.49
N VAL A 234 22.32 19.65 4.60
CA VAL A 234 22.21 20.63 3.51
C VAL A 234 22.33 19.85 2.22
N LEU A 235 21.37 20.06 1.33
CA LEU A 235 21.22 19.35 0.08
C LEU A 235 21.28 20.34 -1.08
N GLU A 236 22.05 20.03 -2.11
CA GLU A 236 22.16 20.83 -3.33
C GLU A 236 21.67 20.01 -4.53
N PRO A 237 20.87 20.61 -5.44
CA PRO A 237 20.43 19.90 -6.63
C PRO A 237 21.59 19.60 -7.56
N LEU A 238 21.58 18.40 -8.15
CA LEU A 238 22.63 17.98 -9.09
C LEU A 238 22.41 18.44 -10.53
N ALA A 239 21.16 18.68 -10.94
CA ALA A 239 20.83 19.00 -12.33
C ALA A 239 19.72 20.04 -12.50
N SER A 240 18.71 20.03 -11.62
CA SER A 240 17.49 20.86 -11.79
C SER A 240 17.33 21.83 -10.63
N VAL A 241 16.85 23.05 -10.90
CA VAL A 241 16.42 23.96 -9.85
C VAL A 241 15.24 23.32 -9.10
N VAL A 242 15.33 23.28 -7.76
CA VAL A 242 14.24 22.85 -6.89
C VAL A 242 13.52 24.09 -6.40
N GLU A 243 12.27 24.25 -6.80
CA GLU A 243 11.41 25.31 -6.28
C GLU A 243 10.72 24.83 -5.00
N TYR A 244 10.82 25.62 -3.93
CA TYR A 244 10.15 25.35 -2.66
C TYR A 244 9.91 26.66 -1.88
N GLN A 245 8.96 26.63 -0.97
CA GLN A 245 8.63 27.70 -0.03
C GLN A 245 8.97 27.29 1.41
N VAL A 246 9.14 28.29 2.28
CA VAL A 246 9.32 28.04 3.71
C VAL A 246 8.06 27.37 4.26
N GLY A 247 8.23 26.18 4.83
CA GLY A 247 7.14 25.36 5.34
C GLY A 247 6.83 24.12 4.48
N ASP A 248 7.40 24.04 3.27
CA ASP A 248 7.30 22.84 2.43
C ASP A 248 8.00 21.65 3.07
N VAL A 249 7.53 20.46 2.71
CA VAL A 249 8.05 19.17 3.20
C VAL A 249 8.93 18.55 2.12
N LEU A 250 10.13 18.12 2.50
CA LEU A 250 10.97 17.29 1.67
C LEU A 250 10.74 15.81 1.99
N GLU A 251 10.21 15.07 1.02
CA GLU A 251 10.14 13.62 1.10
C GLU A 251 11.47 13.01 0.63
N VAL A 252 12.04 12.13 1.46
CA VAL A 252 13.32 11.47 1.17
C VAL A 252 13.05 10.00 0.94
N LEU A 253 13.38 9.50 -0.25
CA LEU A 253 13.33 8.08 -0.55
C LEU A 253 14.49 7.37 0.18
N PRO A 254 14.22 6.52 1.19
CA PRO A 254 15.27 5.85 1.93
C PRO A 254 15.88 4.70 1.12
N GLY A 255 17.16 4.41 1.36
CA GLY A 255 17.79 3.16 0.94
C GLY A 255 17.75 2.13 2.06
N GLN A 256 17.72 0.85 1.71
CA GLN A 256 17.84 -0.25 2.68
C GLN A 256 19.28 -0.43 3.15
N ASN A 257 19.47 -0.84 4.41
CA ASN A 257 20.78 -1.21 4.92
C ASN A 257 21.27 -2.49 4.18
N PRO A 258 22.44 -2.47 3.51
CA PRO A 258 22.94 -3.62 2.77
C PRO A 258 23.04 -4.90 3.60
N ALA A 259 23.39 -4.78 4.89
CA ALA A 259 23.48 -5.93 5.78
C ALA A 259 22.12 -6.63 6.00
N PHE A 260 21.03 -5.86 6.07
CA PHE A 260 19.68 -6.42 6.20
C PHE A 260 19.19 -7.04 4.90
N VAL A 261 19.55 -6.44 3.75
CA VAL A 261 19.30 -7.04 2.43
C VAL A 261 19.99 -8.40 2.31
N ASP A 262 21.26 -8.49 2.70
CA ASP A 262 22.02 -9.75 2.64
C ASP A 262 21.41 -10.83 3.57
N VAL A 263 20.99 -10.44 4.78
CA VAL A 263 20.31 -11.35 5.72
C VAL A 263 18.98 -11.85 5.13
N PHE A 264 18.19 -10.96 4.52
CA PHE A 264 16.91 -11.31 3.89
C PHE A 264 17.11 -12.30 2.74
N ILE A 265 17.99 -11.97 1.78
CA ILE A 265 18.28 -12.82 0.61
C ILE A 265 18.75 -14.21 1.06
N LYS A 266 19.67 -14.26 2.03
CA LYS A 266 20.17 -15.52 2.59
C LYS A 266 19.07 -16.33 3.26
N ARG A 267 18.20 -15.68 4.05
CA ARG A 267 17.10 -16.35 4.77
C ARG A 267 16.08 -16.94 3.80
N CYS A 268 15.79 -16.24 2.70
CA CYS A 268 14.88 -16.68 1.65
C CYS A 268 15.52 -17.63 0.64
N LYS A 269 16.81 -17.95 0.75
CA LYS A 269 17.58 -18.79 -0.18
C LYS A 269 17.49 -18.30 -1.63
N LEU A 270 17.51 -16.99 -1.83
CA LEU A 270 17.45 -16.36 -3.15
C LEU A 270 18.85 -16.19 -3.72
N ASP A 271 18.97 -16.24 -5.06
CA ASP A 271 20.20 -15.90 -5.77
C ASP A 271 20.25 -14.38 -6.02
N PRO A 272 21.16 -13.64 -5.34
CA PRO A 272 21.24 -12.19 -5.48
C PRO A 272 21.62 -11.71 -6.89
N ASP A 273 22.33 -12.54 -7.66
CA ASP A 273 22.89 -12.19 -8.96
C ASP A 273 21.96 -12.57 -10.13
N SER A 274 20.85 -13.25 -9.81
CA SER A 274 19.81 -13.56 -10.78
C SER A 274 19.10 -12.29 -11.26
N TYR A 275 18.72 -12.28 -12.54
CA TYR A 275 17.92 -11.21 -13.11
C TYR A 275 16.45 -11.61 -13.16
N ILE A 276 15.58 -10.69 -12.74
CA ILE A 276 14.15 -10.95 -12.62
C ILE A 276 13.30 -9.88 -13.32
N THR A 277 12.11 -10.30 -13.76
CA THR A 277 10.95 -9.42 -13.98
C THR A 277 9.78 -9.92 -13.14
N ILE A 278 8.86 -9.01 -12.80
CA ILE A 278 7.65 -9.32 -12.05
C ILE A 278 6.46 -9.03 -12.96
N GLU A 279 5.59 -10.01 -13.13
CA GLU A 279 4.42 -9.94 -14.00
C GLU A 279 3.17 -10.39 -13.24
N PRO A 280 1.98 -9.84 -13.54
CA PRO A 280 0.73 -10.38 -13.03
C PRO A 280 0.55 -11.86 -13.40
N TRP A 281 -0.10 -12.63 -12.55
CA TRP A 281 -0.46 -14.01 -12.85
C TRP A 281 -1.52 -14.03 -13.98
N SER A 282 -1.24 -14.80 -15.04
CA SER A 282 -2.02 -14.74 -16.29
C SER A 282 -3.46 -15.21 -16.10
N GLY A 283 -4.40 -14.26 -16.03
CA GLY A 283 -5.85 -14.47 -15.89
C GLY A 283 -6.64 -13.17 -15.68
N GLU A 284 -6.01 -12.14 -15.11
CA GLU A 284 -6.62 -10.84 -14.78
C GLU A 284 -6.24 -9.72 -15.76
N ARG A 285 -6.08 -10.04 -17.06
CA ARG A 285 -5.68 -9.03 -18.07
C ARG A 285 -6.70 -7.89 -18.18
N ASP A 286 -7.99 -8.17 -18.03
CA ASP A 286 -9.04 -7.18 -18.33
C ASP A 286 -9.30 -6.16 -17.20
N ALA A 287 -8.86 -6.42 -15.97
CA ALA A 287 -8.98 -5.46 -14.84
C ALA A 287 -7.66 -4.72 -14.55
N MET A 288 -6.54 -5.24 -15.04
CA MET A 288 -5.21 -4.76 -14.69
C MET A 288 -4.48 -4.03 -15.84
N ASP A 289 -5.07 -3.99 -17.04
CA ASP A 289 -4.50 -3.35 -18.25
C ASP A 289 -4.30 -1.82 -18.12
N SER A 290 -4.94 -1.17 -17.15
CA SER A 290 -4.66 0.25 -16.81
C SER A 290 -3.43 0.43 -15.91
N TYR A 291 -2.95 -0.63 -15.24
CA TYR A 291 -1.87 -0.59 -14.26
C TYR A 291 -0.51 -1.06 -14.81
N VAL A 292 -0.48 -1.71 -15.98
CA VAL A 292 0.69 -2.44 -16.51
C VAL A 292 1.25 -1.82 -17.81
N ASN A 293 0.94 -0.56 -18.11
CA ASN A 293 1.60 0.15 -19.22
C ASN A 293 3.11 0.42 -18.97
N GLY A 294 3.66 -0.05 -17.85
CA GLY A 294 5.09 -0.09 -17.56
C GLY A 294 5.70 -1.49 -17.63
N SER A 295 5.04 -2.48 -18.25
CA SER A 295 5.58 -3.83 -18.51
C SER A 295 7.05 -3.75 -18.92
N SER A 296 7.88 -4.13 -17.95
CA SER A 296 9.33 -4.07 -17.94
C SER A 296 9.90 -5.13 -18.87
N ASP A 297 10.17 -4.75 -20.13
CA ASP A 297 11.00 -5.55 -21.06
C ASP A 297 12.47 -5.71 -20.59
N HIS A 298 12.84 -5.17 -19.43
CA HIS A 298 14.21 -5.08 -18.97
C HIS A 298 14.37 -5.68 -17.57
N PRO A 299 14.92 -6.90 -17.46
CA PRO A 299 15.20 -7.52 -16.16
C PRO A 299 16.09 -6.65 -15.26
N ILE A 300 15.98 -6.83 -13.94
CA ILE A 300 16.88 -6.23 -12.94
C ILE A 300 17.48 -7.32 -12.06
N GLN A 301 18.67 -7.08 -11.52
CA GLN A 301 19.24 -7.97 -10.49
C GLN A 301 18.31 -8.05 -9.27
N LEU A 302 18.07 -9.26 -8.77
CA LEU A 302 17.23 -9.53 -7.61
C LEU A 302 17.68 -8.73 -6.38
N ARG A 303 19.00 -8.65 -6.15
CA ARG A 303 19.62 -7.78 -5.12
C ARG A 303 19.12 -6.34 -5.20
N THR A 304 19.11 -5.79 -6.40
CA THR A 304 18.76 -4.38 -6.64
C THR A 304 17.29 -4.16 -6.37
N PHE A 305 16.42 -5.06 -6.85
CA PHE A 305 15.00 -5.03 -6.55
C PHE A 305 14.73 -5.01 -5.03
N VAL A 306 15.29 -5.98 -4.29
CA VAL A 306 15.13 -6.05 -2.83
C VAL A 306 15.61 -4.77 -2.15
N SER A 307 16.76 -4.22 -2.57
CA SER A 307 17.34 -3.03 -1.92
C SER A 307 16.60 -1.71 -2.19
N ARG A 308 15.86 -1.60 -3.30
CA ARG A 308 15.24 -0.34 -3.77
C ARG A 308 13.72 -0.31 -3.71
N ALA A 309 13.10 -1.49 -3.68
CA ALA A 309 11.66 -1.61 -3.84
C ALA A 309 10.96 -2.35 -2.69
N MET A 310 11.71 -3.07 -1.85
CA MET A 310 11.17 -3.79 -0.70
C MET A 310 11.55 -3.12 0.62
N ASP A 311 10.65 -3.18 1.59
CA ASP A 311 10.97 -2.92 2.98
C ASP A 311 11.27 -4.23 3.70
N VAL A 312 12.55 -4.45 4.01
CA VAL A 312 13.04 -5.68 4.66
C VAL A 312 13.45 -5.46 6.11
N ALA A 313 13.36 -4.23 6.63
CA ALA A 313 13.97 -3.87 7.91
C ALA A 313 13.28 -2.76 8.71
N SER A 314 12.35 -1.99 8.13
CA SER A 314 11.90 -0.74 8.76
C SER A 314 10.76 -0.92 9.77
N ALA A 315 10.13 -2.10 9.84
CA ALA A 315 9.10 -2.44 10.82
C ALA A 315 9.16 -3.91 11.26
N SER A 316 8.58 -4.21 12.43
CA SER A 316 8.21 -5.59 12.76
C SER A 316 7.27 -6.11 11.66
N PRO A 317 7.50 -7.31 11.11
CA PRO A 317 6.60 -7.88 10.12
C PRO A 317 5.17 -7.89 10.66
N ARG A 318 4.21 -7.49 9.82
CA ARG A 318 2.78 -7.50 10.18
C ARG A 318 2.38 -8.90 10.61
N ARG A 319 1.42 -9.01 11.53
CA ARG A 319 0.94 -10.32 12.02
C ARG A 319 0.60 -11.27 10.87
N TYR A 320 -0.09 -10.75 9.86
CA TYR A 320 -0.48 -11.49 8.66
C TYR A 320 0.71 -12.07 7.87
N PHE A 321 1.88 -11.43 7.88
CA PHE A 321 3.08 -11.99 7.24
C PHE A 321 3.43 -13.38 7.81
N PHE A 322 3.27 -13.55 9.12
CA PHE A 322 3.51 -14.83 9.78
C PHE A 322 2.41 -15.84 9.47
N GLU A 323 1.16 -15.40 9.40
CA GLU A 323 0.03 -16.26 9.04
C GLU A 323 0.22 -16.86 7.64
N ALA A 324 0.64 -16.06 6.65
CA ALA A 324 0.95 -16.55 5.31
C ALA A 324 2.25 -17.38 5.23
N SER A 325 3.21 -17.16 6.13
CA SER A 325 4.51 -17.86 6.11
C SER A 325 4.48 -19.24 6.77
N ILE A 326 3.56 -19.48 7.71
CA ILE A 326 3.39 -20.78 8.37
C ILE A 326 3.01 -21.86 7.34
N ASP A 327 2.25 -21.49 6.31
CA ASP A 327 1.81 -22.39 5.24
C ASP A 327 2.95 -22.91 4.36
N ASN A 328 4.06 -22.17 4.24
CA ASN A 328 5.18 -22.54 3.37
C ASN A 328 6.20 -23.51 3.99
N ASN A 329 6.19 -23.71 5.31
CA ASN A 329 7.15 -24.62 5.98
C ASN A 329 6.68 -26.09 6.05
N ASN A 330 5.50 -26.40 5.50
CA ASN A 330 4.91 -27.75 5.49
C ASN A 330 4.94 -28.43 4.11
N ASN A 331 5.60 -27.86 3.09
CA ASN A 331 5.78 -28.47 1.77
C ASN A 331 7.25 -28.66 1.38
#